data_AF-A0A101GRT3-F1
#
_entry.id   AF-A0A101GRT3-F1
#
_cell.length_a   1.000
_cell.length_b   1.000
_cell.length_c   1.000
_cell.angle_alpha   90.00
_cell.angle_beta   90.00
_cell.angle_gamma   90.00
#
_symmetry.space_group_name_H-M   'P 1'
#
loop_
_entity.id
_entity.type
_entity.pdbx_description
1 polymer ?
#
loop_
_entity_poly.entity_id
_entity_poly.type
_entity_poly.pdbx_seq_one_letter_code
_entity_poly.pdbx_strand_id
1 'polypeptide(L)'
;MFDLKKVLSQLNITEEYFIDKLGIPASYFTKVINEKNPEKQFELYNSFLRIKFEEELFLELGDFYGEFFPSKQKAESFIKSILSFQDSNIPRRMINSITRLISLADDIEQIRKGDFGLKIFFIVVCIEALNVLAGKKDMSKIDMLIDFFNNKISVRDRQLILDNVKRISSSERLTEENYGEYINSAVNGTIKKDIDIEEFALIINNMRNLFVHEGIGWEFTFSDGKEHAMNIIDFPQKQYRGWVNQERIYDVNLKYSDFRMICVKGLINFLREYLMIIKHNKR
;
A
#
# COMPACT_ATOMS: atom_id res chain seq x y z
N MET A 1 -35.37 -22.89 -8.75
CA MET A 1 -35.26 -23.21 -7.31
C MET A 1 -33.84 -23.72 -7.08
N PHE A 2 -33.12 -23.19 -6.08
CA PHE A 2 -31.75 -23.61 -5.78
C PHE A 2 -31.76 -25.04 -5.24
N ASP A 3 -30.92 -25.92 -5.79
CA ASP A 3 -30.76 -27.31 -5.38
C ASP A 3 -29.26 -27.55 -5.16
N LEU A 4 -28.88 -27.65 -3.88
CA LEU A 4 -27.48 -27.77 -3.49
C LEU A 4 -26.84 -29.04 -4.06
N LYS A 5 -27.55 -30.17 -4.05
CA LYS A 5 -27.01 -31.46 -4.51
C LYS A 5 -26.73 -31.41 -6.02
N LYS A 6 -27.62 -30.78 -6.78
CA LYS A 6 -27.41 -30.53 -8.21
C LYS A 6 -26.19 -29.63 -8.46
N VAL A 7 -26.05 -28.54 -7.71
CA VAL A 7 -24.91 -27.61 -7.85
C VAL A 7 -23.59 -28.29 -7.51
N LEU A 8 -23.51 -29.05 -6.41
CA LEU A 8 -22.29 -29.78 -6.03
C LEU A 8 -21.88 -30.79 -7.10
N SER A 9 -22.84 -31.53 -7.65
CA SER A 9 -22.58 -32.47 -8.76
C SER A 9 -22.08 -31.77 -10.03
N GLN A 10 -22.64 -30.62 -10.39
CA GLN A 10 -22.20 -29.84 -11.56
C GLN A 10 -20.78 -29.29 -11.40
N LEU A 11 -20.35 -29.01 -10.17
CA LEU A 11 -19.01 -28.53 -9.83
C LEU A 11 -18.01 -29.65 -9.53
N ASN A 12 -18.42 -30.92 -9.67
CA ASN A 12 -17.62 -32.10 -9.27
C ASN A 12 -17.15 -32.06 -7.81
N ILE A 13 -17.99 -31.54 -6.91
CA ILE A 13 -17.73 -31.51 -5.47
C ILE A 13 -18.49 -32.65 -4.80
N THR A 14 -17.77 -33.55 -4.13
CA THR A 14 -18.38 -34.66 -3.37
C THR A 14 -19.06 -34.15 -2.11
N GLU A 15 -20.15 -34.80 -1.67
CA GLU A 15 -20.83 -34.47 -0.40
C GLU A 15 -19.89 -34.60 0.79
N GLU A 16 -19.05 -35.63 0.84
CA GLU A 16 -18.06 -35.84 1.92
C GLU A 16 -17.09 -34.66 2.05
N TYR A 17 -16.45 -34.24 0.95
CA TYR A 17 -15.59 -33.06 0.94
C TYR A 17 -16.31 -31.78 1.39
N PHE A 18 -17.55 -31.57 0.93
CA PHE A 18 -18.34 -30.39 1.30
C PHE A 18 -18.66 -30.37 2.81
N ILE A 19 -19.05 -31.52 3.36
CA ILE A 19 -19.36 -31.72 4.79
C ILE A 19 -18.11 -31.51 5.64
N ASP A 20 -17.00 -32.14 5.27
CA ASP A 20 -15.70 -32.03 5.94
C ASP A 20 -15.23 -30.58 5.97
N LYS A 21 -15.28 -29.88 4.83
CA LYS A 21 -14.87 -28.47 4.72
C LYS A 21 -15.69 -27.53 5.59
N LEU A 22 -16.99 -27.78 5.72
CA LEU A 22 -17.86 -26.99 6.60
C LEU A 22 -17.74 -27.38 8.07
N GLY A 23 -17.12 -28.51 8.40
CA GLY A 23 -17.07 -29.05 9.76
C GLY A 23 -18.45 -29.37 10.33
N ILE A 24 -19.43 -29.70 9.48
CA ILE A 24 -20.81 -30.01 9.89
C ILE A 24 -21.02 -31.53 9.99
N PRO A 25 -21.94 -32.02 10.84
CA PRO A 25 -22.31 -33.44 10.83
C PRO A 25 -23.02 -33.83 9.52
N ALA A 26 -22.72 -35.02 8.98
CA ALA A 26 -23.39 -35.56 7.79
C ALA A 26 -24.92 -35.68 7.95
N SER A 27 -25.40 -35.90 9.18
CA SER A 27 -26.82 -35.92 9.51
C SER A 27 -27.49 -34.55 9.32
N TYR A 28 -26.78 -33.45 9.62
CA TYR A 28 -27.27 -32.10 9.41
C TYR A 28 -27.37 -31.77 7.92
N PHE A 29 -26.35 -32.11 7.13
CA PHE A 29 -26.37 -31.94 5.67
C PHE A 29 -27.55 -32.71 5.05
N THR A 30 -27.71 -33.99 5.37
CA THR A 30 -28.84 -34.82 4.89
C THR A 30 -30.19 -34.20 5.23
N LYS A 31 -30.34 -33.67 6.45
CA LYS A 31 -31.56 -32.97 6.88
C LYS A 31 -31.85 -31.75 6.01
N VAL A 32 -30.86 -30.89 5.76
CA VAL A 32 -31.02 -29.67 4.94
C VAL A 32 -31.35 -29.99 3.48
N ILE A 33 -30.75 -31.05 2.91
CA ILE A 33 -31.07 -31.51 1.55
C ILE A 33 -32.52 -32.03 1.47
N ASN A 34 -32.95 -32.84 2.44
CA ASN A 34 -34.29 -33.45 2.46
C ASN A 34 -35.41 -32.46 2.77
N GLU A 35 -35.14 -31.40 3.55
CA GLU A 35 -36.11 -30.34 3.85
C GLU A 35 -36.56 -29.55 2.61
N LYS A 36 -35.85 -29.67 1.47
CA LYS A 36 -36.11 -28.93 0.21
C LYS A 36 -36.31 -27.42 0.41
N ASN A 37 -35.69 -26.84 1.45
CA ASN A 37 -35.70 -25.42 1.71
C ASN A 37 -34.54 -24.77 0.91
N PRO A 38 -34.82 -24.00 -0.16
CA PRO A 38 -33.77 -23.42 -1.01
C PRO A 38 -32.89 -22.42 -0.29
N GLU A 39 -33.44 -21.68 0.68
CA GLU A 39 -32.71 -20.65 1.42
C GLU A 39 -31.63 -21.29 2.30
N LYS A 40 -31.98 -22.29 3.10
CA LYS A 40 -31.01 -23.04 3.91
C LYS A 40 -29.94 -23.73 3.08
N GLN A 41 -30.33 -24.30 1.93
CA GLN A 41 -29.39 -24.92 1.01
C GLN A 41 -28.42 -23.89 0.41
N PHE A 42 -28.93 -22.70 0.07
CA PHE A 42 -28.12 -21.60 -0.44
C PHE A 42 -27.18 -21.01 0.62
N GLU A 43 -27.63 -20.86 1.87
CA GLU A 43 -26.79 -20.45 3.01
C GLU A 43 -25.64 -21.42 3.25
N LEU A 44 -25.91 -22.73 3.20
CA LEU A 44 -24.89 -23.77 3.36
C LEU A 44 -23.85 -23.70 2.23
N TYR A 45 -24.32 -23.51 0.99
CA TYR A 45 -23.45 -23.32 -0.17
C TYR A 45 -22.56 -22.06 -0.04
N ASN A 46 -23.14 -20.94 0.36
CA ASN A 46 -22.41 -19.68 0.55
C ASN A 46 -21.35 -19.81 1.65
N SER A 47 -21.67 -20.54 2.72
CA SER A 47 -20.71 -20.84 3.80
C SER A 47 -19.52 -21.63 3.27
N PHE A 48 -19.77 -22.63 2.41
CA PHE A 48 -18.72 -23.42 1.79
C PHE A 48 -17.87 -22.61 0.82
N LEU A 49 -18.50 -21.83 -0.06
CA LEU A 49 -17.79 -20.93 -0.98
C LEU A 49 -16.89 -19.95 -0.23
N ARG A 50 -17.38 -19.44 0.90
CA ARG A 50 -16.61 -18.54 1.75
C ARG A 50 -15.37 -19.21 2.33
N ILE A 51 -15.48 -20.42 2.88
CA ILE A 51 -14.32 -21.16 3.40
C ILE A 51 -13.31 -21.43 2.28
N LYS A 52 -13.78 -21.91 1.13
CA LYS A 52 -12.90 -22.20 -0.01
C LYS A 52 -12.16 -20.93 -0.49
N PHE A 53 -12.89 -19.82 -0.61
CA PHE A 53 -12.29 -18.54 -0.98
C PHE A 53 -11.28 -18.06 0.06
N GLU A 54 -11.58 -18.21 1.35
CA GLU A 54 -10.64 -17.85 2.44
C GLU A 54 -9.37 -18.72 2.41
N GLU A 55 -9.45 -20.01 2.04
CA GLU A 55 -8.29 -20.89 1.87
C GLU A 55 -7.42 -20.50 0.66
N GLU A 56 -8.03 -20.27 -0.51
CA GLU A 56 -7.31 -19.82 -1.72
C GLU A 56 -6.64 -18.46 -1.47
N LEU A 57 -7.38 -17.53 -0.87
CA LEU A 57 -6.86 -16.22 -0.49
C LEU A 57 -5.73 -16.34 0.55
N PHE A 58 -5.84 -17.26 1.51
CA PHE A 58 -4.80 -17.46 2.51
C PHE A 58 -3.46 -17.86 1.87
N LEU A 59 -3.49 -18.70 0.83
CA LEU A 59 -2.28 -19.09 0.09
C LEU A 59 -1.68 -17.91 -0.68
N GLU A 60 -2.48 -17.18 -1.45
CA GLU A 60 -2.04 -15.99 -2.20
C GLU A 60 -1.42 -14.94 -1.27
N LEU A 61 -2.09 -14.65 -0.14
CA LEU A 61 -1.58 -13.73 0.86
C LEU A 61 -0.32 -14.29 1.53
N GLY A 62 -0.23 -15.60 1.76
CA GLY A 62 0.94 -16.25 2.33
C GLY A 62 2.20 -16.06 1.49
N ASP A 63 2.07 -16.24 0.18
CA ASP A 63 3.17 -16.06 -0.77
C ASP A 63 3.63 -14.60 -0.84
N PHE A 64 2.67 -13.66 -0.92
CA PHE A 64 2.99 -12.23 -0.96
C PHE A 64 3.58 -11.72 0.37
N TYR A 65 2.93 -12.00 1.50
CA TYR A 65 3.36 -11.42 2.78
C TYR A 65 4.60 -12.09 3.38
N GLY A 66 4.95 -13.30 2.95
CA GLY A 66 6.06 -14.08 3.51
C GLY A 66 7.38 -13.32 3.56
N GLU A 67 7.68 -12.49 2.55
CA GLU A 67 8.92 -11.73 2.45
C GLU A 67 9.04 -10.55 3.45
N PHE A 68 7.92 -10.08 4.00
CA PHE A 68 7.89 -8.91 4.88
C PHE A 68 7.89 -9.26 6.37
N PHE A 69 7.90 -10.55 6.69
CA PHE A 69 7.86 -11.05 8.06
C PHE A 69 9.14 -11.83 8.40
N PRO A 70 9.59 -11.82 9.67
CA PRO A 70 10.77 -12.58 10.08
C PRO A 70 10.63 -14.10 9.93
N SER A 71 9.40 -14.61 9.84
CA SER A 71 9.14 -16.03 9.61
C SER A 71 7.76 -16.25 8.97
N LYS A 72 7.62 -17.38 8.26
CA LYS A 72 6.35 -17.81 7.67
C LYS A 72 5.23 -17.86 8.71
N GLN A 73 5.50 -18.39 9.90
CA GLN A 73 4.48 -18.49 10.97
C GLN A 73 3.96 -17.11 11.41
N LYS A 74 4.81 -16.08 11.43
CA LYS A 74 4.38 -14.72 11.78
C LYS A 74 3.51 -14.10 10.68
N ALA A 75 3.83 -14.33 9.41
CA ALA A 75 2.99 -13.91 8.29
C ALA A 75 1.62 -14.60 8.34
N GLU A 76 1.61 -15.93 8.49
CA GLU A 76 0.38 -16.72 8.58
C GLU A 76 -0.50 -16.30 9.76
N SER A 77 0.10 -16.06 10.93
CA SER A 77 -0.63 -15.58 12.11
C SER A 77 -1.27 -14.21 11.87
N PHE A 78 -0.55 -13.29 11.22
CA PHE A 78 -1.08 -11.99 10.83
C PHE A 78 -2.25 -12.11 9.85
N ILE A 79 -2.10 -12.90 8.78
CA ILE A 79 -3.15 -13.12 7.77
C ILE A 79 -4.39 -13.75 8.44
N LYS A 80 -4.20 -14.81 9.24
CA LYS A 80 -5.30 -15.45 9.99
C LYS A 80 -6.03 -14.45 10.87
N SER A 81 -5.31 -13.56 11.55
CA SER A 81 -5.94 -12.54 12.42
C SER A 81 -6.83 -11.56 11.66
N ILE A 82 -6.57 -11.34 10.37
CA ILE A 82 -7.37 -10.49 9.47
C ILE A 82 -8.55 -11.29 8.90
N LEU A 83 -8.29 -12.49 8.39
CA LEU A 83 -9.34 -13.33 7.80
C LEU A 83 -10.34 -13.81 8.84
N SER A 84 -9.93 -13.99 10.10
CA SER A 84 -10.83 -14.32 11.21
C SER A 84 -11.68 -13.13 11.67
N PHE A 85 -11.41 -11.91 11.21
CA PHE A 85 -12.14 -10.72 11.64
C PHE A 85 -13.53 -10.69 10.99
N GLN A 86 -14.58 -10.97 11.78
CA GLN A 86 -15.96 -11.11 11.27
C GLN A 86 -16.72 -9.78 11.22
N ASP A 87 -16.41 -8.87 12.14
CA ASP A 87 -17.25 -7.70 12.41
C ASP A 87 -17.14 -6.58 11.37
N SER A 88 -16.14 -6.65 10.50
CA SER A 88 -15.96 -5.69 9.41
C SER A 88 -15.20 -6.35 8.26
N ASN A 89 -15.62 -6.06 7.04
CA ASN A 89 -14.86 -6.46 5.86
C ASN A 89 -13.69 -5.51 5.56
N ILE A 90 -13.53 -4.41 6.32
CA ILE A 90 -12.50 -3.40 6.05
C ILE A 90 -11.07 -3.99 6.16
N PRO A 91 -10.70 -4.76 7.20
CA PRO A 91 -9.37 -5.36 7.26
C PRO A 91 -9.05 -6.28 6.07
N ARG A 92 -10.04 -7.07 5.62
CA ARG A 92 -9.90 -7.92 4.42
C ARG A 92 -9.73 -7.06 3.16
N ARG A 93 -10.44 -5.94 3.05
CA ARG A 93 -10.25 -5.00 1.93
C ARG A 93 -8.87 -4.36 1.97
N MET A 94 -8.38 -3.97 3.14
CA MET A 94 -7.04 -3.39 3.29
C MET A 94 -5.94 -4.38 2.90
N ILE A 95 -5.95 -5.60 3.44
CA ILE A 95 -4.92 -6.60 3.11
C ILE A 95 -4.92 -6.93 1.61
N ASN A 96 -6.10 -7.04 1.00
CA ASN A 96 -6.23 -7.30 -0.43
C ASN A 96 -5.78 -6.11 -1.29
N SER A 97 -6.07 -4.88 -0.87
CA SER A 97 -5.60 -3.67 -1.57
C SER A 97 -4.08 -3.61 -1.60
N ILE A 98 -3.41 -3.92 -0.49
CA ILE A 98 -1.95 -3.98 -0.42
C ILE A 98 -1.43 -5.03 -1.39
N THR A 99 -1.88 -6.28 -1.29
CA THR A 99 -1.41 -7.37 -2.15
C THR A 99 -1.56 -7.01 -3.64
N ARG A 100 -2.74 -6.54 -4.04
CA ARG A 100 -3.04 -6.25 -5.45
C ARG A 100 -2.28 -5.05 -5.98
N LEU A 101 -2.28 -3.92 -5.26
CA LEU A 101 -1.67 -2.69 -5.78
C LEU A 101 -0.14 -2.78 -5.77
N ILE A 102 0.45 -3.46 -4.80
CA ILE A 102 1.90 -3.68 -4.77
C ILE A 102 2.31 -4.69 -5.85
N SER A 103 1.56 -5.79 -6.03
CA SER A 103 1.84 -6.73 -7.12
C SER A 103 1.72 -6.05 -8.49
N LEU A 104 0.73 -5.18 -8.69
CA LEU A 104 0.62 -4.37 -9.91
C LEU A 104 1.83 -3.47 -10.11
N ALA A 105 2.36 -2.85 -9.04
CA ALA A 105 3.58 -2.06 -9.12
C ALA A 105 4.80 -2.93 -9.53
N ASP A 106 4.88 -4.16 -9.04
CA ASP A 106 5.95 -5.09 -9.38
C ASP A 106 5.86 -5.56 -10.85
N ASP A 107 4.65 -5.85 -11.32
CA ASP A 107 4.37 -6.27 -12.69
C ASP A 107 4.76 -5.21 -13.73
N ILE A 108 4.78 -3.92 -13.35
CA ILE A 108 5.24 -2.84 -14.25
C ILE A 108 6.68 -3.07 -14.69
N GLU A 109 7.55 -3.67 -13.88
CA GLU A 109 8.91 -3.96 -14.33
C GLU A 109 8.93 -4.92 -15.53
N GLN A 110 7.95 -5.83 -15.61
CA GLN A 110 7.81 -6.78 -16.70
C GLN A 110 7.16 -6.16 -17.93
N ILE A 111 6.26 -5.19 -17.74
CA ILE A 111 5.50 -4.54 -18.82
C ILE A 111 6.27 -3.36 -19.41
N ARG A 112 6.83 -2.50 -18.56
CA ARG A 112 7.55 -1.27 -18.92
C ARG A 112 8.71 -1.04 -17.95
N LYS A 113 9.83 -1.70 -18.25
CA LYS A 113 11.07 -1.64 -17.48
C LYS A 113 11.51 -0.21 -17.19
N GLY A 114 11.82 0.10 -15.93
CA GLY A 114 12.34 1.40 -15.52
C GLY A 114 11.31 2.53 -15.40
N ASP A 115 10.02 2.29 -15.65
CA ASP A 115 8.96 3.28 -15.37
C ASP A 115 8.64 3.30 -13.87
N PHE A 116 9.39 4.10 -13.10
CA PHE A 116 9.20 4.21 -11.65
C PHE A 116 7.99 5.06 -11.27
N GLY A 117 7.57 6.00 -12.13
CA GLY A 117 6.39 6.83 -11.89
C GLY A 117 5.12 6.00 -11.74
N LEU A 118 4.88 5.04 -12.64
CA LEU A 118 3.71 4.17 -12.56
C LEU A 118 3.76 3.22 -11.34
N LYS A 119 4.96 2.75 -10.96
CA LYS A 119 5.13 1.95 -9.75
C LYS A 119 4.81 2.72 -8.48
N ILE A 120 5.32 3.95 -8.40
CA ILE A 120 5.04 4.86 -7.28
C ILE A 120 3.55 5.21 -7.24
N PHE A 121 2.93 5.43 -8.40
CA PHE A 121 1.49 5.68 -8.48
C PHE A 121 0.68 4.60 -7.76
N PHE A 122 0.93 3.31 -8.04
CA PHE A 122 0.20 2.23 -7.37
C PHE A 122 0.44 2.15 -5.86
N ILE A 123 1.67 2.43 -5.41
CA ILE A 123 2.00 2.52 -3.98
C ILE A 123 1.22 3.67 -3.32
N VAL A 124 1.21 4.85 -3.93
CA VAL A 124 0.46 6.02 -3.43
C VAL A 124 -1.03 5.75 -3.39
N VAL A 125 -1.60 5.14 -4.45
CA VAL A 125 -3.01 4.72 -4.47
C VAL A 125 -3.31 3.73 -3.35
N CYS A 126 -2.38 2.85 -2.99
CA CYS A 126 -2.55 1.94 -1.86
C CYS A 126 -2.62 2.68 -0.52
N ILE A 127 -1.75 3.68 -0.32
CA ILE A 127 -1.77 4.54 0.88
C ILE A 127 -3.09 5.31 0.96
N GLU A 128 -3.53 5.92 -0.15
CA GLU A 128 -4.82 6.62 -0.25
C GLU A 128 -5.98 5.67 0.08
N ALA A 129 -6.00 4.47 -0.52
CA ALA A 129 -7.05 3.48 -0.31
C ALA A 129 -7.15 3.04 1.16
N LEU A 130 -6.02 2.83 1.85
CA LEU A 130 -6.02 2.47 3.27
C LEU A 130 -6.54 3.61 4.15
N ASN A 131 -6.17 4.86 3.86
CA ASN A 131 -6.71 6.01 4.59
C ASN A 131 -8.23 6.14 4.42
N VAL A 132 -8.73 6.01 3.18
CA VAL A 132 -10.17 6.02 2.88
C VAL A 132 -10.90 4.89 3.59
N LEU A 133 -10.33 3.68 3.59
CA LEU A 133 -10.88 2.52 4.29
C LEU A 133 -10.89 2.71 5.81
N ALA A 134 -9.90 3.41 6.36
CA ALA A 134 -9.84 3.75 7.78
C ALA A 134 -10.79 4.90 8.18
N GLY A 135 -11.52 5.48 7.23
CA GLY A 135 -12.45 6.59 7.47
C GLY A 135 -11.81 7.99 7.43
N LYS A 136 -10.54 8.12 7.04
CA LYS A 136 -9.81 9.39 6.93
C LYS A 136 -10.05 10.08 5.57
N LYS A 137 -11.30 10.23 5.14
CA LYS A 137 -11.64 10.72 3.79
C LYS A 137 -11.37 12.22 3.57
N ASP A 138 -11.38 12.99 4.64
CA ASP A 138 -11.26 14.46 4.58
C ASP A 138 -9.81 14.94 4.56
N MET A 139 -8.85 14.03 4.73
CA MET A 139 -7.42 14.34 4.66
C MET A 139 -7.00 14.55 3.20
N SER A 140 -6.21 15.58 2.91
CA SER A 140 -5.69 15.77 1.56
C SER A 140 -4.70 14.64 1.20
N LYS A 141 -4.49 14.42 -0.10
CA LYS A 141 -3.56 13.36 -0.57
C LYS A 141 -2.13 13.56 -0.04
N ILE A 142 -1.66 14.81 -0.03
CA ILE A 142 -0.34 15.11 0.49
C ILE A 142 -0.28 14.87 2.00
N ASP A 143 -1.32 15.25 2.75
CA ASP A 143 -1.37 15.00 4.20
C ASP A 143 -1.40 13.49 4.50
N MET A 144 -2.09 12.69 3.68
CA MET A 144 -2.08 11.22 3.81
C MET A 144 -0.68 10.63 3.61
N LEU A 145 0.08 11.16 2.65
CA LEU A 145 1.45 10.73 2.39
C LEU A 145 2.41 11.16 3.50
N ILE A 146 2.29 12.41 3.96
CA ILE A 146 3.07 12.92 5.10
C ILE A 146 2.78 12.09 6.36
N ASP A 147 1.50 11.84 6.70
CA ASP A 147 1.11 10.96 7.82
C ASP A 147 1.70 9.56 7.65
N PHE A 148 1.66 9.00 6.43
CA PHE A 148 2.20 7.68 6.16
C PHE A 148 3.71 7.61 6.44
N PHE A 149 4.50 8.50 5.85
CA PHE A 149 5.95 8.47 6.03
C PHE A 149 6.39 8.87 7.44
N ASN A 150 5.65 9.77 8.10
CA ASN A 150 5.96 10.16 9.48
C ASN A 150 5.57 9.08 10.50
N ASN A 151 4.43 8.42 10.32
CA ASN A 151 3.82 7.66 11.41
C ASN A 151 3.69 6.15 11.13
N LYS A 152 3.86 5.68 9.89
CA LYS A 152 3.58 4.27 9.54
C LYS A 152 4.84 3.47 9.22
N ILE A 153 5.86 4.11 8.66
CA ILE A 153 7.18 3.46 8.46
C ILE A 153 8.04 3.60 9.72
N SER A 154 9.00 2.68 9.90
CA SER A 154 9.85 2.69 11.09
C SER A 154 10.85 3.85 11.08
N VAL A 155 11.35 4.24 12.26
CA VAL A 155 12.41 5.26 12.39
C VAL A 155 13.66 4.87 11.57
N ARG A 156 14.02 3.58 11.58
CA ARG A 156 15.14 3.05 10.80
C ARG A 156 14.91 3.21 9.30
N ASP A 157 13.71 2.91 8.83
CA ASP A 157 13.36 3.02 7.41
C ASP A 157 13.30 4.49 6.95
N ARG A 158 12.82 5.40 7.82
CA ARG A 158 12.93 6.85 7.57
C ARG A 158 14.39 7.27 7.41
N GLN A 159 15.25 6.87 8.35
CA GLN A 159 16.67 7.21 8.29
C GLN A 159 17.32 6.67 7.00
N LEU A 160 16.97 5.44 6.60
CA LEU A 160 17.47 4.86 5.35
C LEU A 160 17.10 5.70 4.12
N ILE A 161 15.89 6.27 4.07
CA ILE A 161 15.49 7.20 3.01
C ILE A 161 16.36 8.46 3.05
N LEU A 162 16.47 9.10 4.21
CA LEU A 162 17.18 10.38 4.38
C LEU A 162 18.68 10.25 4.08
N ASP A 163 19.28 9.11 4.41
CA ASP A 163 20.69 8.83 4.12
C ASP A 163 20.96 8.68 2.61
N ASN A 164 19.94 8.30 1.83
CA ASN A 164 20.07 7.90 0.43
C ASN A 164 19.35 8.83 -0.57
N VAL A 165 18.76 9.93 -0.10
CA VAL A 165 18.16 10.97 -0.94
C VAL A 165 18.65 12.31 -0.44
N LYS A 166 19.40 13.04 -1.27
CA LYS A 166 20.02 14.31 -0.88
C LYS A 166 19.70 15.38 -1.89
N ARG A 167 19.45 16.61 -1.43
CA ARG A 167 19.31 17.75 -2.32
C ARG A 167 20.71 18.30 -2.65
N ILE A 168 21.06 18.34 -3.93
CA ILE A 168 22.35 18.90 -4.39
C ILE A 168 22.20 20.39 -4.71
N SER A 169 21.08 20.78 -5.32
CA SER A 169 20.85 22.15 -5.77
C SER A 169 19.36 22.49 -5.81
N SER A 170 19.05 23.78 -5.74
CA SER A 170 17.74 24.34 -6.07
C SER A 170 17.92 25.58 -6.94
N SER A 171 17.09 25.74 -7.98
CA SER A 171 17.02 26.97 -8.77
C SER A 171 16.22 28.02 -7.98
N GLU A 172 16.72 28.40 -6.80
CA GLU A 172 16.06 29.39 -5.96
C GLU A 172 16.18 30.76 -6.65
N ARG A 173 15.09 31.21 -7.31
CA ARG A 173 15.00 32.61 -7.74
C ARG A 173 14.88 33.47 -6.49
N LEU A 174 15.87 34.31 -6.24
CA LEU A 174 15.89 35.25 -5.12
C LEU A 174 14.66 36.16 -5.18
N THR A 175 13.82 36.06 -4.15
CA THR A 175 12.76 37.03 -3.86
C THR A 175 13.20 37.91 -2.68
N GLU A 176 12.66 39.13 -2.55
CA GLU A 176 12.97 40.02 -1.40
C GLU A 176 12.65 39.36 -0.05
N GLU A 177 11.66 38.46 0.00
CA GLU A 177 11.26 37.70 1.19
C GLU A 177 12.26 36.59 1.56
N ASN A 178 12.91 35.96 0.57
CA ASN A 178 13.84 34.85 0.78
C ASN A 178 15.31 35.30 0.75
N TYR A 179 15.55 36.61 0.53
CA TYR A 179 16.89 37.19 0.44
C TYR A 179 17.67 37.05 1.75
N GLY A 180 16.99 37.13 2.90
CA GLY A 180 17.61 36.95 4.22
C GLY A 180 18.06 35.51 4.51
N GLU A 181 17.24 34.51 4.15
CA GLU A 181 17.61 33.09 4.28
C GLU A 181 18.67 32.68 3.27
N TYR A 182 18.61 33.20 2.04
CA TYR A 182 19.63 32.97 1.03
C TYR A 182 20.97 33.59 1.42
N ILE A 183 21.01 34.84 1.91
CA ILE A 183 22.26 35.43 2.40
C ILE A 183 22.82 34.63 3.58
N ASN A 184 21.99 34.19 4.53
CA ASN A 184 22.47 33.36 5.65
C ASN A 184 22.99 31.99 5.18
N SER A 185 22.39 31.40 4.14
CA SER A 185 22.80 30.10 3.58
C SER A 185 24.02 30.21 2.66
N ALA A 186 24.14 31.30 1.90
CA ALA A 186 25.25 31.60 1.00
C ALA A 186 26.49 32.13 1.74
N VAL A 187 26.31 32.91 2.81
CA VAL A 187 27.41 33.41 3.66
C VAL A 187 28.00 32.31 4.54
N ASN A 188 27.19 31.31 4.95
CA ASN A 188 27.65 30.15 5.72
C ASN A 188 27.98 28.91 4.87
N GLY A 189 27.81 28.97 3.55
CA GLY A 189 28.13 27.86 2.62
C GLY A 189 27.24 26.61 2.73
N THR A 190 26.12 26.69 3.47
CA THR A 190 25.22 25.57 3.74
C THR A 190 23.86 25.83 3.12
N ILE A 191 23.73 25.57 1.81
CA ILE A 191 22.43 25.12 1.28
C ILE A 191 22.08 23.88 2.11
N LYS A 192 20.90 23.84 2.73
CA LYS A 192 20.43 22.67 3.49
C LYS A 192 20.33 21.48 2.51
N LYS A 193 21.38 20.67 2.45
CA LYS A 193 21.48 19.49 1.57
C LYS A 193 20.63 18.33 2.06
N ASP A 194 20.38 18.30 3.36
CA ASP A 194 19.61 17.27 4.01
C ASP A 194 18.12 17.58 3.85
N ILE A 195 17.43 16.68 3.16
CA ILE A 195 15.97 16.68 3.11
C ILE A 195 15.42 16.17 4.45
N ASP A 196 14.18 16.50 4.75
CA ASP A 196 13.41 15.78 5.75
C ASP A 196 12.41 14.82 5.08
N ILE A 197 11.70 14.06 5.91
CA ILE A 197 10.80 13.02 5.41
C ILE A 197 9.52 13.62 4.79
N GLU A 198 9.14 14.84 5.15
CA GLU A 198 8.00 15.54 4.57
C GLU A 198 8.34 16.00 3.15
N GLU A 199 9.56 16.50 2.94
CA GLU A 199 10.08 16.76 1.61
C GLU A 199 10.13 15.49 0.75
N PHE A 200 10.56 14.36 1.32
CA PHE A 200 10.49 13.09 0.59
C PHE A 200 9.05 12.72 0.21
N ALA A 201 8.08 12.91 1.11
CA ALA A 201 6.67 12.69 0.81
C ALA A 201 6.18 13.62 -0.32
N LEU A 202 6.66 14.87 -0.38
CA LEU A 202 6.38 15.81 -1.47
C LEU A 202 6.96 15.35 -2.80
N ILE A 203 8.19 14.81 -2.83
CA ILE A 203 8.80 14.21 -4.03
C ILE A 203 7.88 13.11 -4.58
N ILE A 204 7.48 12.17 -3.72
CA ILE A 204 6.61 11.04 -4.08
C ILE A 204 5.24 11.52 -4.58
N ASN A 205 4.65 12.51 -3.91
CA ASN A 205 3.39 13.11 -4.34
C ASN A 205 3.51 13.78 -5.71
N ASN A 206 4.61 14.49 -5.97
CA ASN A 206 4.85 15.16 -7.24
C ASN A 206 4.96 14.15 -8.39
N MET A 207 5.73 13.08 -8.19
CA MET A 207 5.83 11.99 -9.18
C MET A 207 4.47 11.39 -9.52
N ARG A 208 3.64 11.15 -8.50
CA ARG A 208 2.27 10.67 -8.70
C ARG A 208 1.43 11.66 -9.49
N ASN A 209 1.58 12.97 -9.26
CA ASN A 209 0.83 13.99 -9.99
C ASN A 209 1.29 14.09 -11.45
N LEU A 210 2.59 14.12 -11.70
CA LEU A 210 3.18 14.13 -13.05
C LEU A 210 2.68 12.92 -13.86
N PHE A 211 2.71 11.73 -13.26
CA PHE A 211 2.22 10.54 -13.93
C PHE A 211 0.71 10.62 -14.23
N VAL A 212 -0.10 11.03 -13.26
CA VAL A 212 -1.57 11.02 -13.41
C VAL A 212 -2.08 12.12 -14.34
N HIS A 213 -1.48 13.30 -14.31
CA HIS A 213 -1.94 14.46 -15.08
C HIS A 213 -1.28 14.55 -16.45
N GLU A 214 -0.02 14.11 -16.57
CA GLU A 214 0.80 14.34 -17.75
C GLU A 214 1.29 13.03 -18.39
N GLY A 215 1.09 11.88 -17.73
CA GLY A 215 1.61 10.59 -18.20
C GLY A 215 3.13 10.47 -18.08
N ILE A 216 3.77 11.38 -17.35
CA ILE A 216 5.23 11.46 -17.21
C ILE A 216 5.67 10.56 -16.05
N GLY A 217 6.37 9.47 -16.38
CA GLY A 217 6.83 8.47 -15.42
C GLY A 217 8.35 8.37 -15.25
N TRP A 218 9.11 9.19 -15.97
CA TRP A 218 10.57 9.08 -16.11
C TRP A 218 11.37 10.23 -15.48
N GLU A 219 10.72 11.27 -14.94
CA GLU A 219 11.40 12.41 -14.31
C GLU A 219 12.09 12.06 -12.99
N PHE A 220 11.75 10.91 -12.41
CA PHE A 220 12.45 10.40 -11.25
C PHE A 220 12.77 8.92 -11.41
N THR A 221 13.99 8.59 -11.01
CA THR A 221 14.60 7.28 -11.11
C THR A 221 15.27 6.94 -9.79
N PHE A 222 15.08 5.70 -9.33
CA PHE A 222 15.83 5.14 -8.20
C PHE A 222 17.19 4.63 -8.67
N SER A 223 18.14 4.52 -7.73
CA SER A 223 19.43 3.90 -8.02
C SER A 223 19.28 2.41 -8.36
N ASP A 224 20.11 1.92 -9.28
CA ASP A 224 20.27 0.50 -9.58
C ASP A 224 21.25 -0.21 -8.62
N GLY A 225 21.86 0.55 -7.69
CA GLY A 225 22.86 0.10 -6.73
C GLY A 225 24.30 0.16 -7.21
N LYS A 226 24.55 0.57 -8.46
CA LYS A 226 25.89 0.77 -9.00
C LYS A 226 26.24 2.26 -9.03
N GLU A 227 25.27 3.08 -9.42
CA GLU A 227 25.43 4.52 -9.56
C GLU A 227 24.28 5.25 -8.87
N HIS A 228 24.57 6.48 -8.43
CA HIS A 228 23.51 7.35 -7.93
C HIS A 228 22.66 7.86 -9.09
N ALA A 229 21.36 8.00 -8.88
CA ALA A 229 20.44 8.59 -9.82
C ALA A 229 20.29 10.09 -9.55
N MET A 230 20.60 10.90 -10.55
CA MET A 230 20.41 12.34 -10.53
C MET A 230 19.01 12.68 -11.03
N ASN A 231 18.20 13.30 -10.17
CA ASN A 231 16.80 13.60 -10.48
C ASN A 231 16.57 15.11 -10.43
N ILE A 232 15.93 15.64 -11.48
CA ILE A 232 15.55 17.05 -11.57
C ILE A 232 14.03 17.10 -11.45
N ILE A 233 13.53 17.81 -10.44
CA ILE A 233 12.12 17.82 -10.10
C ILE A 233 11.64 19.26 -9.96
N ASP A 234 10.59 19.59 -10.68
CA ASP A 234 9.90 20.88 -10.56
C ASP A 234 8.84 20.84 -9.48
N PHE A 235 8.95 21.74 -8.51
CA PHE A 235 7.95 21.94 -7.46
C PHE A 235 7.17 23.22 -7.67
N PRO A 236 5.83 23.19 -7.74
CA PRO A 236 5.03 24.40 -7.73
C PRO A 236 5.13 25.06 -6.35
N GLN A 237 5.73 26.24 -6.28
CA GLN A 237 5.83 27.05 -5.07
C GLN A 237 4.99 28.31 -5.19
N LYS A 238 4.16 28.57 -4.18
CA LYS A 238 3.38 29.81 -4.12
C LYS A 238 4.31 30.97 -3.75
N GLN A 239 4.36 31.98 -4.60
CA GLN A 239 5.03 33.26 -4.37
C GLN A 239 4.01 34.40 -4.34
N TYR A 240 4.44 35.59 -3.91
CA TYR A 240 3.59 36.78 -3.85
C TYR A 240 2.85 37.10 -5.16
N ARG A 241 3.46 36.81 -6.32
CA ARG A 241 2.89 37.08 -7.66
C ARG A 241 2.26 35.87 -8.36
N GLY A 242 2.04 34.77 -7.66
CA GLY A 242 1.45 33.56 -8.22
C GLY A 242 2.27 32.31 -7.97
N TRP A 243 2.02 31.25 -8.73
CA TRP A 243 2.75 30.00 -8.63
C TRP A 243 3.96 30.03 -9.55
N VAL A 244 5.13 29.67 -9.02
CA VAL A 244 6.37 29.52 -9.77
C VAL A 244 6.92 28.13 -9.52
N ASN A 245 7.32 27.45 -10.60
CA ASN A 245 8.01 26.18 -10.47
C ASN A 245 9.45 26.42 -10.03
N GLN A 246 9.86 25.76 -8.94
CA GLN A 246 11.23 25.71 -8.47
C GLN A 246 11.82 24.37 -8.88
N GLU A 247 12.83 24.41 -9.73
CA GLU A 247 13.61 23.23 -10.09
C GLU A 247 14.50 22.84 -8.91
N ARG A 248 14.52 21.56 -8.57
CA ARG A 248 15.37 20.99 -7.51
C ARG A 248 16.09 19.76 -8.03
N ILE A 249 17.38 19.66 -7.71
CA ILE A 249 18.23 18.55 -8.12
C ILE A 249 18.51 17.66 -6.92
N TYR A 250 18.20 16.38 -7.06
CA TYR A 250 18.41 15.36 -6.03
C TYR A 250 19.41 14.30 -6.47
N ASP A 251 20.30 13.96 -5.55
CA ASP A 251 21.12 12.75 -5.58
C ASP A 251 20.34 11.60 -4.93
N VAL A 252 20.08 10.52 -5.66
CA VAL A 252 19.30 9.38 -5.17
C VAL A 252 20.13 8.12 -5.26
N ASN A 253 20.61 7.63 -4.13
CA ASN A 253 21.23 6.31 -3.99
C ASN A 253 20.23 5.24 -3.49
N LEU A 254 18.99 5.64 -3.20
CA LEU A 254 17.94 4.74 -2.73
C LEU A 254 17.52 3.79 -3.86
N LYS A 255 17.46 2.49 -3.59
CA LYS A 255 16.95 1.50 -4.55
C LYS A 255 15.43 1.43 -4.48
N TYR A 256 14.81 1.13 -5.61
CA TYR A 256 13.37 0.89 -5.65
C TYR A 256 12.96 -0.30 -4.76
N SER A 257 13.77 -1.37 -4.71
CA SER A 257 13.50 -2.52 -3.85
C SER A 257 13.43 -2.15 -2.36
N ASP A 258 14.30 -1.24 -1.92
CA ASP A 258 14.32 -0.76 -0.54
C ASP A 258 13.11 0.13 -0.29
N PHE A 259 12.83 1.08 -1.19
CA PHE A 259 11.63 1.91 -1.14
C PHE A 259 10.34 1.08 -1.06
N ARG A 260 10.18 0.09 -1.95
CA ARG A 260 9.06 -0.86 -1.95
C ARG A 260 8.95 -1.57 -0.60
N MET A 261 10.05 -2.15 -0.12
CA MET A 261 10.09 -2.87 1.16
C MET A 261 9.66 -1.99 2.33
N ILE A 262 10.12 -0.73 2.36
CA ILE A 262 9.74 0.27 3.36
C ILE A 262 8.23 0.55 3.30
N CYS A 263 7.71 0.82 2.09
CA CYS A 263 6.30 1.12 1.90
C CYS A 263 5.41 -0.05 2.30
N VAL A 264 5.73 -1.30 1.91
CA VAL A 264 4.90 -2.45 2.29
C VAL A 264 4.92 -2.69 3.80
N LYS A 265 6.08 -2.58 4.46
CA LYS A 265 6.16 -2.63 5.92
C LYS A 265 5.31 -1.53 6.57
N GLY A 266 5.33 -0.31 6.01
CA GLY A 266 4.49 0.79 6.46
C GLY A 266 3.00 0.50 6.32
N LEU A 267 2.57 -0.07 5.20
CA LEU A 267 1.18 -0.48 4.95
C LEU A 267 0.73 -1.60 5.90
N ILE A 268 1.61 -2.56 6.19
CA ILE A 268 1.37 -3.61 7.20
C ILE A 268 1.19 -2.98 8.59
N ASN A 269 2.04 -2.03 8.97
CA ASN A 269 1.93 -1.32 10.24
C ASN A 269 0.62 -0.52 10.33
N PHE A 270 0.25 0.19 9.26
CA PHE A 270 -1.03 0.88 9.16
C PHE A 270 -2.19 -0.08 9.45
N LEU A 271 -2.22 -1.25 8.79
CA LEU A 271 -3.26 -2.25 9.00
C LEU A 271 -3.26 -2.80 10.44
N ARG A 272 -2.09 -3.02 11.05
CA ARG A 272 -1.99 -3.46 12.46
C ARG A 272 -2.58 -2.43 13.40
N GLU A 273 -2.24 -1.16 13.23
CA GLU A 273 -2.79 -0.07 14.05
C GLU A 273 -4.31 0.02 13.93
N TYR A 274 -4.83 -0.07 12.69
CA TYR A 274 -6.26 -0.10 12.44
C TYR A 274 -6.96 -1.25 13.20
N LEU A 275 -6.38 -2.45 13.17
CA LEU A 275 -6.88 -3.61 13.92
C LEU A 275 -6.86 -3.37 15.44
N MET A 276 -5.84 -2.68 15.98
CA MET A 276 -5.78 -2.36 17.40
C MET A 276 -6.89 -1.38 17.80
N ILE A 277 -7.11 -0.31 17.01
CA ILE A 277 -8.14 0.70 17.27
C ILE A 277 -9.53 0.05 17.32
N ILE A 278 -9.87 -0.78 16.34
CA ILE A 278 -11.20 -1.42 16.32
C ILE A 278 -11.38 -2.41 17.48
N LYS A 279 -10.32 -3.14 17.88
CA LYS A 279 -10.38 -4.04 19.03
C LYS A 279 -10.60 -3.29 20.35
N HIS A 280 -10.00 -2.10 20.49
CA HIS A 280 -10.16 -1.27 21.68
C HIS A 280 -11.54 -0.60 21.78
N ASN A 281 -12.09 -0.10 20.66
CA ASN A 281 -13.42 0.54 20.65
C ASN A 281 -14.61 -0.43 20.89
N LYS A 282 -14.33 -1.71 21.16
CA LYS A 282 -15.31 -2.77 21.42
C LYS A 282 -15.28 -3.31 22.85
N ARG A 283 -14.33 -2.87 23.68
CA ARG A 283 -14.31 -3.13 25.11
C ARG A 283 -14.99 -2.00 25.85
#